data_AF-A0A9W9LZG6-F1
#
_entry.id   AF-A0A9W9LZG6-F1
#
_cell.length_a   1.000
_cell.length_b   1.000
_cell.length_c   1.000
_cell.angle_alpha   90.00
_cell.angle_beta   90.00
_cell.angle_gamma   90.00
#
_symmetry.space_group_name_H-M   'P 1'
#
loop_
_entity.id
_entity.type
_entity.pdbx_description
1 polymer ?
#
loop_
_entity_poly.entity_id
_entity_poly.type
_entity_poly.pdbx_seq_one_letter_code
_entity_poly.pdbx_strand_id
1 'polypeptide(L)'
;MSQNAPSSDGAPQGINLASLSVPQLRALQTRLTSELEHLTTSHTKLRAAQAKFRDCVRSINDGVTGNEKKGTDGRDEILVPLTSSLYVKGRLTDREKVLVDVGTGFYVEKTAPKAIAFYDVKVKGLEANLQELEKIVQTKSSQLRIVEETLRQKMLSEGAPQAAAG
;
A
#
# COMPACT_ATOMS: atom_id res chain seq x y z
N MET A 1 19.68 3.37 -58.85
CA MET A 1 18.80 4.09 -57.92
C MET A 1 18.82 3.34 -56.61
N SER A 2 19.05 4.10 -55.54
CA SER A 2 19.56 3.66 -54.24
C SER A 2 18.56 2.85 -53.42
N GLN A 3 19.12 2.05 -52.51
CA GLN A 3 18.50 1.23 -51.49
C GLN A 3 17.60 2.04 -50.54
N ASN A 4 16.55 1.43 -50.00
CA ASN A 4 15.96 1.88 -48.74
C ASN A 4 15.59 0.67 -47.88
N ALA A 5 16.43 0.39 -46.90
CA ALA A 5 16.16 -0.56 -45.82
C ALA A 5 15.29 0.13 -44.74
N PRO A 6 14.40 -0.59 -44.03
CA PRO A 6 13.69 -0.04 -42.89
C PRO A 6 14.61 0.09 -41.68
N SER A 7 14.67 1.28 -41.11
CA SER A 7 15.39 1.62 -39.89
C SER A 7 14.89 0.78 -38.71
N SER A 8 15.84 0.17 -38.01
CA SER A 8 15.65 -0.67 -36.83
C SER A 8 15.04 0.09 -35.65
N ASP A 9 14.00 -0.50 -35.07
CA ASP A 9 13.37 -0.18 -33.79
C ASP A 9 14.40 0.00 -32.67
N GLY A 10 14.33 1.15 -31.99
CA GLY A 10 15.19 1.49 -30.86
C GLY A 10 14.80 0.70 -29.61
N ALA A 11 15.67 -0.21 -29.19
CA ALA A 11 15.60 -0.87 -27.89
C ALA A 11 15.55 0.17 -26.75
N PRO A 12 14.84 -0.10 -25.64
CA PRO A 12 14.75 0.82 -24.50
C PRO A 12 16.16 1.03 -23.93
N GLN A 13 16.66 2.25 -24.06
CA GLN A 13 17.99 2.61 -23.59
C GLN A 13 18.01 2.55 -22.06
N GLY A 14 18.63 1.50 -21.53
CA GLY A 14 19.02 1.45 -20.13
C GLY A 14 19.92 2.64 -19.83
N ILE A 15 19.46 3.52 -18.94
CA ILE A 15 20.20 4.71 -18.53
C ILE A 15 21.53 4.25 -17.94
N ASN A 16 22.65 4.64 -18.57
CA ASN A 16 23.97 4.32 -18.07
C ASN A 16 24.28 5.25 -16.88
N LEU A 17 24.10 4.75 -15.66
CA LEU A 17 24.30 5.55 -14.44
C LEU A 17 25.73 6.09 -14.30
N ALA A 18 26.73 5.40 -14.87
CA ALA A 18 28.12 5.83 -14.84
C ALA A 18 28.42 7.03 -15.75
N SER A 19 27.59 7.29 -16.78
CA SER A 19 27.78 8.45 -17.66
C SER A 19 27.15 9.75 -17.11
N LEU A 20 26.37 9.69 -16.03
CA LEU A 20 25.69 10.86 -15.45
C LEU A 20 26.62 11.70 -14.58
N SER A 21 26.50 13.03 -14.61
CA SER A 21 27.28 13.93 -13.75
C SER A 21 26.83 13.86 -12.28
N VAL A 22 27.70 14.28 -11.35
CA VAL A 22 27.38 14.33 -9.91
C VAL A 22 26.08 15.10 -9.61
N PRO A 23 25.83 16.29 -10.21
CA PRO A 23 24.54 16.98 -10.05
C PRO A 23 23.33 16.18 -10.56
N GLN A 24 23.46 15.46 -11.68
CA GLN A 24 22.38 14.63 -12.23
C GLN A 24 22.07 13.43 -11.31
N LEU A 25 23.10 12.78 -10.76
CA LEU A 25 22.95 11.69 -9.80
C LEU A 25 22.29 12.16 -8.49
N ARG A 26 22.65 13.34 -7.98
CA ARG A 26 21.99 13.97 -6.82
C ARG A 26 20.50 14.25 -7.08
N ALA A 27 20.17 14.81 -8.26
CA ALA A 27 18.78 15.05 -8.63
C ALA A 27 17.98 13.74 -8.73
N LEU A 28 18.57 12.68 -9.29
CA LEU A 28 17.97 11.36 -9.36
C LEU A 28 17.78 10.73 -7.98
N GLN A 29 18.77 10.85 -7.08
CA GLN A 29 18.68 10.41 -5.69
C GLN A 29 17.48 11.05 -4.99
N THR A 30 17.37 12.39 -5.01
CA THR A 30 16.26 13.11 -4.38
C THR A 30 14.90 12.66 -4.91
N ARG A 31 14.79 12.47 -6.23
CA ARG A 31 13.55 11.97 -6.86
C ARG A 31 13.20 10.56 -6.35
N LEU A 32 14.15 9.64 -6.36
CA LEU A 32 13.93 8.26 -5.92
C LEU A 32 13.58 8.19 -4.43
N THR A 33 14.20 9.03 -3.60
CA THR A 33 13.87 9.14 -2.16
C THR A 33 12.43 9.62 -1.95
N SER A 34 12.02 10.69 -2.63
CA SER A 34 10.65 11.21 -2.52
C SER A 34 9.61 10.20 -3.03
N GLU A 35 9.91 9.50 -4.13
CA GLU A 35 9.03 8.45 -4.65
C GLU A 35 8.90 7.28 -3.66
N LEU A 36 10.01 6.84 -3.04
CA LEU A 36 10.00 5.81 -2.01
C LEU A 36 9.20 6.22 -0.77
N GLU A 37 9.32 7.46 -0.31
CA GLU A 37 8.55 7.98 0.82
C GLU A 37 7.04 7.97 0.52
N HIS A 38 6.66 8.42 -0.69
CA HIS A 38 5.28 8.40 -1.15
C HIS A 38 4.72 6.97 -1.25
N LEU A 39 5.47 6.04 -1.83
CA LEU A 39 5.08 4.63 -1.94
C LEU A 39 4.97 3.96 -0.56
N THR A 40 5.89 4.25 0.36
CA THR A 40 5.89 3.70 1.72
C THR A 40 4.68 4.21 2.53
N THR A 41 4.35 5.50 2.37
CA THR A 41 3.17 6.09 2.97
C THR A 41 1.88 5.46 2.42
N SER A 42 1.82 5.28 1.10
CA SER A 42 0.70 4.60 0.44
C SER A 42 0.55 3.16 0.92
N HIS A 43 1.66 2.41 1.05
CA HIS A 43 1.66 1.05 1.56
C HIS A 43 1.08 0.98 2.99
N THR A 44 1.50 1.87 3.87
CA THR A 44 0.98 1.94 5.25
C THR A 44 -0.52 2.22 5.28
N LYS A 45 -1.01 3.16 4.44
CA LYS A 45 -2.43 3.47 4.33
C LYS A 45 -3.26 2.28 3.82
N LEU A 46 -2.80 1.60 2.78
CA LEU A 46 -3.49 0.42 2.22
C LEU A 46 -3.52 -0.73 3.23
N ARG A 47 -2.44 -0.93 3.99
CA ARG A 47 -2.39 -1.95 5.04
C ARG A 47 -3.33 -1.64 6.19
N ALA A 48 -3.44 -0.37 6.60
CA ALA A 48 -4.42 0.06 7.59
C ALA A 48 -5.87 -0.16 7.10
N ALA A 49 -6.16 0.12 5.81
CA ALA A 49 -7.47 -0.16 5.22
C ALA A 49 -7.78 -1.67 5.19
N GLN A 50 -6.81 -2.50 4.84
CA GLN A 50 -6.96 -3.96 4.85
C GLN A 50 -7.27 -4.48 6.26
N ALA A 51 -6.57 -3.97 7.28
CA ALA A 51 -6.83 -4.31 8.68
C ALA A 51 -8.26 -3.94 9.08
N LYS A 52 -8.73 -2.73 8.75
CA LYS A 52 -10.11 -2.29 9.02
C LYS A 52 -11.15 -3.21 8.38
N PHE A 53 -10.96 -3.66 7.14
CA PHE A 53 -11.90 -4.59 6.51
C PHE A 53 -11.88 -5.99 7.16
N ARG A 54 -10.71 -6.48 7.59
CA ARG A 54 -10.61 -7.72 8.38
C ARG A 54 -11.30 -7.57 9.73
N ASP A 55 -11.17 -6.41 10.38
CA ASP A 55 -11.87 -6.11 11.63
C ASP A 55 -13.38 -6.07 11.43
N CYS A 56 -13.89 -5.52 10.32
CA CYS A 56 -15.33 -5.58 9.99
C CYS A 56 -15.83 -7.03 9.88
N VAL A 57 -15.08 -7.92 9.21
CA VAL A 57 -15.43 -9.35 9.12
C VAL A 57 -15.48 -9.98 10.50
N ARG A 58 -14.47 -9.70 11.34
CA ARG A 58 -14.44 -10.18 12.73
C ARG A 58 -15.62 -9.66 13.54
N SER A 59 -15.95 -8.37 13.44
CA SER A 59 -17.09 -7.77 14.14
C SER A 59 -18.42 -8.40 13.74
N ILE A 60 -18.60 -8.75 12.46
CA ILE A 60 -19.81 -9.46 12.00
C ILE A 60 -19.84 -10.87 12.64
N ASN A 61 -18.75 -11.63 12.54
CA ASN A 61 -18.69 -12.99 13.09
C ASN A 61 -18.92 -13.02 14.60
N ASP A 62 -18.23 -12.16 15.35
CA ASP A 62 -18.24 -12.17 16.81
C ASP A 62 -19.48 -11.46 17.40
N GLY A 63 -19.92 -10.35 16.78
CA GLY A 63 -20.99 -9.50 17.31
C GLY A 63 -22.39 -9.78 16.76
N VAL A 64 -22.48 -10.25 15.51
CA VAL A 64 -23.76 -10.47 14.82
C VAL A 64 -24.11 -11.94 14.77
N THR A 65 -23.22 -12.78 14.22
CA THR A 65 -23.45 -14.23 14.07
C THR A 65 -23.28 -14.97 15.40
N GLY A 66 -22.32 -14.53 16.21
CA GLY A 66 -22.02 -15.11 17.52
C GLY A 66 -21.33 -16.47 17.42
N ASN A 67 -20.67 -16.86 18.51
CA ASN A 67 -20.08 -18.19 18.61
C ASN A 67 -21.17 -19.18 19.05
N GLU A 68 -21.53 -20.14 18.20
CA GLU A 68 -22.55 -21.17 18.47
C GLU A 68 -22.30 -21.89 19.82
N LYS A 69 -21.04 -21.94 20.26
CA LYS A 69 -20.59 -22.62 21.49
C LYS A 69 -20.96 -21.92 22.81
N LYS A 70 -21.44 -20.66 22.81
CA LYS A 70 -21.61 -19.88 24.06
C LYS A 70 -23.05 -19.75 24.60
N GLY A 71 -24.06 -20.38 23.97
CA GLY A 71 -25.47 -20.25 24.41
C GLY A 71 -26.05 -18.84 24.15
N THR A 72 -27.37 -18.69 24.03
CA THR A 72 -28.04 -17.46 23.52
C THR A 72 -28.32 -16.38 24.56
N ASP A 73 -28.17 -16.68 25.85
CA ASP A 73 -28.53 -15.75 26.91
C ASP A 73 -27.56 -14.56 26.97
N GLY A 74 -28.13 -13.35 26.95
CA GLY A 74 -27.38 -12.09 27.02
C GLY A 74 -26.69 -11.68 25.72
N ARG A 75 -26.80 -12.45 24.62
CA ARG A 75 -26.16 -12.08 23.34
C ARG A 75 -26.71 -10.78 22.78
N ASP A 76 -27.98 -10.46 23.01
CA ASP A 76 -28.63 -9.29 22.38
C ASP A 76 -28.17 -7.97 22.99
N GLU A 77 -27.65 -8.00 24.21
CA GLU A 77 -27.21 -6.79 24.91
C GLU A 77 -25.81 -6.39 24.42
N ILE A 78 -25.72 -5.17 23.89
CA ILE A 78 -24.49 -4.59 23.37
C ILE A 78 -24.27 -3.22 23.98
N LEU A 79 -23.01 -2.86 24.19
CA LEU A 79 -22.64 -1.49 24.55
C LEU A 79 -22.35 -0.72 23.26
N VAL A 80 -23.18 0.27 22.97
CA VAL A 80 -23.01 1.14 21.80
C VAL A 80 -22.26 2.41 22.25
N PRO A 81 -21.10 2.73 21.65
CA PRO A 81 -20.40 3.97 21.94
C PRO A 81 -21.19 5.16 21.39
N LEU A 82 -21.48 6.15 22.24
CA LEU A 82 -21.98 7.46 21.81
C LEU A 82 -20.82 8.44 21.57
N THR A 83 -19.76 8.31 22.37
CA THR A 83 -18.51 9.09 22.26
C THR A 83 -17.32 8.19 22.59
N SER A 84 -16.11 8.74 22.60
CA SER A 84 -14.90 8.01 23.01
C SER A 84 -14.95 7.48 24.45
N SER A 85 -15.78 8.07 25.32
CA SER A 85 -15.78 7.78 26.77
C SER A 85 -17.17 7.41 27.32
N LEU A 86 -18.21 7.45 26.50
CA LEU A 86 -19.59 7.17 26.91
C LEU A 86 -20.19 6.04 26.09
N TYR A 87 -20.69 5.02 26.78
CA TYR A 87 -21.35 3.86 26.20
C TYR A 87 -22.76 3.73 26.79
N VAL A 88 -23.71 3.34 25.96
CA VAL A 88 -25.08 3.03 26.36
C VAL A 88 -25.38 1.56 26.10
N LYS A 89 -26.16 0.95 27.00
CA LYS A 89 -26.69 -0.40 26.78
C LYS A 89 -27.77 -0.34 25.71
N GLY A 90 -27.63 -1.16 24.68
CA GLY A 90 -28.61 -1.38 23.63
C GLY A 90 -28.94 -2.85 23.50
N ARG A 91 -30.03 -3.15 22.80
CA ARG A 91 -30.44 -4.52 22.45
C ARG A 91 -30.54 -4.64 20.93
N LEU A 92 -29.87 -5.63 20.35
CA LEU A 92 -29.96 -5.93 18.91
C LEU A 92 -31.34 -6.53 18.60
N THR A 93 -32.06 -5.91 17.67
CA THR A 93 -33.41 -6.33 17.24
C THR A 93 -33.39 -7.26 16.03
N ASP A 94 -32.42 -7.07 15.12
CA ASP A 94 -32.18 -7.91 13.95
C ASP A 94 -30.68 -8.25 13.91
N ARG A 95 -30.37 -9.55 13.74
CA ARG A 95 -29.00 -10.09 13.66
C ARG A 95 -28.73 -10.77 12.33
N GLU A 96 -29.70 -10.82 11.44
CA GLU A 96 -29.51 -11.43 10.13
C GLU A 96 -28.86 -10.43 9.17
N LYS A 97 -29.10 -9.13 9.40
CA LYS A 97 -28.74 -8.07 8.48
C LYS A 97 -27.83 -7.03 9.11
N VAL A 98 -26.93 -6.50 8.28
CA VAL A 98 -25.96 -5.47 8.63
C VAL A 98 -25.94 -4.40 7.56
N LEU A 99 -25.70 -3.15 7.97
CA LEU A 99 -25.43 -2.05 7.05
C LEU A 99 -23.96 -2.08 6.64
N VAL A 100 -23.72 -2.12 5.33
CA VAL A 100 -22.38 -2.10 4.75
C VAL A 100 -22.18 -0.80 3.99
N ASP A 101 -21.17 -0.03 4.38
CA ASP A 101 -20.71 1.15 3.63
C ASP A 101 -20.07 0.70 2.30
N VAL A 102 -20.62 1.18 1.19
CA VAL A 102 -20.09 0.91 -0.16
C VAL A 102 -19.29 2.09 -0.73
N GLY A 103 -19.19 3.20 0.02
CA GLY A 103 -18.49 4.43 -0.34
C GLY A 103 -19.43 5.57 -0.70
N THR A 104 -18.87 6.78 -0.83
CA THR A 104 -19.60 8.01 -1.21
C THR A 104 -20.80 8.35 -0.32
N GLY A 105 -20.82 7.84 0.92
CA GLY A 105 -21.91 8.06 1.87
C GLY A 105 -23.12 7.13 1.70
N PHE A 106 -23.01 6.09 0.87
CA PHE A 106 -24.09 5.11 0.68
C PHE A 106 -23.88 3.85 1.53
N TYR A 107 -24.96 3.43 2.17
CA TYR A 107 -25.03 2.20 2.95
C TYR A 107 -26.04 1.25 2.33
N VAL A 108 -25.68 -0.03 2.27
CA VAL A 108 -26.53 -1.09 1.73
C VAL A 108 -26.75 -2.15 2.80
N GLU A 109 -28.01 -2.51 3.02
CA GLU A 109 -28.38 -3.64 3.89
C GLU A 109 -27.97 -4.96 3.22
N LYS A 110 -27.17 -5.77 3.92
CA LYS A 110 -26.75 -7.09 3.47
C LYS A 110 -26.91 -8.10 4.61
N THR A 111 -27.22 -9.34 4.25
CA THR A 111 -27.14 -10.46 5.20
C THR A 111 -25.69 -10.68 5.64
N ALA A 112 -25.46 -11.13 6.87
CA ALA A 112 -24.11 -11.42 7.40
C ALA A 112 -23.17 -12.17 6.42
N PRO A 113 -23.55 -13.30 5.78
CA PRO A 113 -22.67 -14.00 4.84
C PRO A 113 -22.33 -13.17 3.58
N LYS A 114 -23.27 -12.38 3.07
CA LYS A 114 -23.04 -11.49 1.92
C LYS A 114 -22.12 -10.32 2.28
N ALA A 115 -22.21 -9.82 3.51
CA ALA A 115 -21.33 -8.77 4.02
C ALA A 115 -19.90 -9.29 4.20
N ILE A 116 -19.74 -10.48 4.78
CA ILE A 116 -18.43 -11.15 4.91
C ILE A 116 -17.79 -11.34 3.53
N ALA A 117 -18.52 -11.91 2.57
CA ALA A 117 -18.03 -12.09 1.21
C ALA A 117 -17.64 -10.76 0.54
N PHE A 118 -18.40 -9.69 0.77
CA PHE A 118 -18.07 -8.36 0.26
C PHE A 118 -16.72 -7.84 0.82
N TYR A 119 -16.52 -7.93 2.13
CA TYR A 119 -15.26 -7.50 2.76
C TYR A 119 -14.08 -8.40 2.37
N ASP A 120 -14.28 -9.71 2.23
CA ASP A 120 -13.24 -10.64 1.78
C ASP A 120 -12.73 -10.30 0.38
N VAL A 121 -13.62 -9.92 -0.54
CA VAL A 121 -13.23 -9.43 -1.88
C VAL A 121 -12.38 -8.17 -1.77
N LYS A 122 -12.75 -7.22 -0.89
CA LYS A 122 -11.96 -5.99 -0.65
C LYS A 122 -10.60 -6.28 -0.03
N VAL A 123 -10.54 -7.19 0.94
CA VAL A 123 -9.29 -7.64 1.58
C VAL A 123 -8.35 -8.27 0.56
N LYS A 124 -8.86 -9.19 -0.28
CA LYS A 124 -8.07 -9.83 -1.34
C LYS A 124 -7.58 -8.83 -2.38
N GLY A 125 -8.43 -7.89 -2.79
CA GLY A 125 -8.03 -6.81 -3.72
C GLY A 125 -6.91 -5.94 -3.15
N LEU A 126 -7.02 -5.55 -1.87
CA LEU A 126 -5.95 -4.81 -1.20
C LEU A 126 -4.67 -5.62 -1.01
N GLU A 127 -4.78 -6.92 -0.74
CA GLU A 127 -3.64 -7.82 -0.58
C GLU A 127 -2.83 -7.94 -1.88
N ALA A 128 -3.50 -8.06 -3.03
CA ALA A 128 -2.85 -8.04 -4.33
C ALA A 128 -2.12 -6.70 -4.59
N ASN A 129 -2.80 -5.57 -4.33
CA ASN A 129 -2.20 -4.24 -4.51
C ASN A 129 -1.00 -4.02 -3.58
N LEU A 130 -1.07 -4.50 -2.33
CA LEU A 130 0.03 -4.41 -1.37
C LEU A 130 1.24 -5.22 -1.82
N GLN A 131 1.03 -6.45 -2.33
CA GLN A 131 2.12 -7.29 -2.86
C GLN A 131 2.78 -6.66 -4.09
N GLU A 132 2.00 -6.06 -4.99
CA GLU A 132 2.55 -5.34 -6.14
C GLU A 132 3.36 -4.12 -5.69
N LEU A 133 2.82 -3.34 -4.76
CA LEU A 133 3.49 -2.16 -4.22
C LEU A 133 4.79 -2.52 -3.49
N GLU A 134 4.80 -3.63 -2.74
CA GLU A 134 5.99 -4.13 -2.05
C GLU A 134 7.13 -4.46 -3.04
N LYS A 135 6.82 -5.10 -4.17
CA LYS A 135 7.80 -5.35 -5.25
C LYS A 135 8.34 -4.05 -5.84
N ILE A 136 7.48 -3.06 -6.06
CA ILE A 136 7.88 -1.75 -6.58
C ILE A 136 8.81 -1.04 -5.58
N VAL A 137 8.46 -1.02 -4.29
CA VAL A 137 9.27 -0.43 -3.22
C VAL A 137 10.64 -1.11 -3.13
N GLN A 138 10.70 -2.44 -3.18
CA GLN A 138 11.96 -3.18 -3.17
C GLN A 138 12.84 -2.82 -4.38
N THR A 139 12.24 -2.76 -5.58
CA THR A 139 12.95 -2.40 -6.81
C THR A 139 13.49 -0.97 -6.75
N LYS A 140 12.68 -0.01 -6.30
CA LYS A 140 13.06 1.40 -6.15
C LYS A 140 14.13 1.60 -5.07
N SER A 141 14.05 0.86 -3.97
CA SER A 141 15.07 0.87 -2.92
C SER A 141 16.41 0.35 -3.44
N SER A 142 16.40 -0.72 -4.24
CA SER A 142 17.61 -1.21 -4.91
C SER A 142 18.18 -0.19 -5.88
N GLN A 143 17.34 0.47 -6.67
CA GLN A 143 17.78 1.53 -7.60
C GLN A 143 18.43 2.70 -6.85
N LEU A 144 17.82 3.16 -5.75
CA LEU A 144 18.38 4.22 -4.92
C LEU A 144 19.77 3.84 -4.39
N ARG A 145 19.95 2.61 -3.88
CA ARG A 145 21.26 2.12 -3.40
C ARG A 145 22.33 2.13 -4.50
N ILE A 146 21.98 1.73 -5.72
CA ILE A 146 22.91 1.74 -6.86
C ILE A 146 23.30 3.18 -7.21
N VAL A 147 22.34 4.11 -7.20
CA VAL A 147 22.59 5.54 -7.45
C VAL A 147 23.49 6.12 -6.37
N GLU A 148 23.26 5.79 -5.09
CA GLU A 148 24.07 6.25 -3.97
C GLU A 148 25.52 5.74 -4.04
N GLU A 149 25.73 4.45 -4.36
CA GLU A 149 27.07 3.91 -4.52
C GLU A 149 27.79 4.52 -5.73
N THR A 150 27.09 4.71 -6.85
CA THR A 150 27.67 5.35 -8.06
C THR A 150 28.06 6.80 -7.76
N LEU A 151 27.21 7.53 -7.01
CA LEU A 151 27.49 8.89 -6.57
C LEU A 151 28.72 8.92 -5.65
N ARG A 152 28.83 7.99 -4.70
CA ARG A 152 29.98 7.87 -3.79
C ARG A 152 31.27 7.59 -4.56
N GLN A 153 31.23 6.64 -5.50
CA GLN A 153 32.38 6.28 -6.35
C GLN A 153 32.84 7.46 -7.20
N LYS A 154 31.91 8.20 -7.85
CA LYS A 154 32.26 9.40 -8.61
C LYS A 154 32.87 10.50 -7.76
N MET A 155 32.30 10.78 -6.59
CA MET A 155 32.84 11.78 -5.66
C MET A 155 34.25 11.43 -5.16
N LEU A 156 34.55 10.14 -4.95
CA LEU A 156 35.89 9.66 -4.61
C LEU A 156 36.87 9.78 -5.78
N SER A 157 36.39 9.57 -7.02
CA SER A 157 37.19 9.66 -8.25
C SER A 157 37.54 11.11 -8.61
N GLU A 158 36.59 12.04 -8.44
CA GLU A 158 36.80 13.49 -8.63
C GLU A 158 37.54 14.14 -7.45
N GLY A 159 37.54 13.52 -6.27
CA GLY A 159 38.25 13.95 -5.07
C GLY A 159 39.69 13.43 -4.92
N ALA A 160 40.17 12.58 -5.83
CA ALA A 160 41.57 12.15 -5.87
C ALA A 160 42.42 13.29 -6.46
N PRO A 161 43.37 13.88 -5.70
CA PRO A 161 43.76 15.27 -5.86
C PRO A 161 44.67 15.54 -7.06
N GLN A 162 44.34 16.62 -7.74
CA GLN A 162 45.27 17.55 -8.37
C GLN A 162 46.19 18.16 -7.29
N ALA A 163 47.09 17.32 -6.76
CA ALA A 163 48.19 17.66 -5.85
C ALA A 163 49.47 16.98 -6.34
N ALA A 164 49.82 17.22 -7.60
CA ALA A 164 51.11 16.87 -8.19
C ALA A 164 51.36 17.74 -9.43
N ALA A 165 51.63 19.02 -9.20
CA ALA A 165 52.32 19.90 -10.15
C ALA A 165 52.95 21.04 -9.32
N GLY A 166 54.01 20.68 -8.59
CA GLY A 166 55.03 21.62 -8.14
C GLY A 166 56.16 21.66 -9.15
#